data_AF-A0A7Y5D7T8-F1
#
_entry.id   AF-A0A7Y5D7T8-F1
#
_cell.length_a   1.000
_cell.length_b   1.000
_cell.length_c   1.000
_cell.angle_alpha   90.00
_cell.angle_beta   90.00
_cell.angle_gamma   90.00
#
_symmetry.space_group_name_H-M   'P 1'
#
loop_
_entity.id
_entity.type
_entity.pdbx_description
1 polymer ?
#
loop_
_entity_poly.entity_id
_entity_poly.type
_entity_poly.pdbx_seq_one_letter_code
_entity_poly.pdbx_strand_id
1 'polypeptide(L)' 'MLEAMGLPVYRAVGIAAPGELPDDPLIHALLRAAGRARDAEDAVRLAKTWPAPRTLRADPRAKRALWPQLRALRRSPGP' A
#
# COMPACT_ATOMS: atom_id res chain seq x y z
N MET A 1 17.48 23.19 -0.14
CA MET A 1 17.58 22.11 0.86
C MET A 1 16.20 21.45 1.00
N LEU A 2 15.78 20.69 -0.02
CA LEU A 2 14.48 19.98 -0.05
C LEU A 2 14.63 18.45 -0.05
N GLU A 3 15.86 17.94 -0.11
CA GLU A 3 16.19 16.49 -0.19
C GLU A 3 16.24 15.78 1.19
N ALA A 4 15.80 16.45 2.27
CA ALA A 4 15.92 15.94 3.65
C ALA A 4 14.64 15.27 4.19
N MET A 5 13.53 15.33 3.45
CA MET A 5 12.31 14.63 3.82
C MET A 5 12.14 13.43 2.92
N GLY A 6 12.78 12.31 3.29
CA GLY A 6 12.73 11.00 2.62
C GLY A 6 11.32 10.44 2.46
N LEU A 7 10.52 11.11 1.66
CA LEU A 7 9.30 10.67 1.04
C LEU A 7 9.72 10.32 -0.39
N PRO A 8 10.20 9.09 -0.66
CA PRO A 8 10.26 8.63 -2.02
C PRO A 8 8.87 8.86 -2.61
N VAL A 9 8.83 9.65 -3.68
CA VAL A 9 7.63 9.86 -4.46
C VAL A 9 7.32 8.50 -5.09
N TYR A 10 6.58 7.64 -4.37
CA TYR A 10 6.19 6.30 -4.81
C TYR A 10 5.08 6.43 -5.87
N ARG A 11 5.41 7.01 -7.02
CA ARG A 11 4.45 7.22 -8.11
C ARG A 11 4.35 5.98 -8.99
N ALA A 12 3.09 5.66 -9.27
CA ALA A 12 2.53 4.79 -10.29
C ALA A 12 2.84 3.30 -10.16
N VAL A 13 2.05 2.66 -9.30
CA VAL A 13 1.67 1.26 -9.54
C VAL A 13 1.07 1.18 -10.95
N GLY A 14 1.58 0.25 -11.76
CA GLY A 14 1.45 0.24 -13.22
C GLY A 14 0.01 0.38 -13.72
N ILE A 15 -0.16 1.30 -14.67
CA ILE A 15 -1.30 1.57 -15.58
C ILE A 15 -2.60 0.82 -15.24
N ALA A 16 -3.13 1.02 -14.03
CA ALA A 16 -4.54 0.81 -13.75
C ALA A 16 -5.25 2.13 -14.04
N ALA A 17 -6.47 2.08 -14.58
CA ALA A 17 -7.27 3.27 -14.82
C ALA A 17 -7.34 4.13 -13.53
N PRO A 18 -7.40 5.47 -13.62
CA PRO A 18 -7.48 6.32 -12.43
C PRO A 18 -8.71 5.93 -11.59
N GLY A 19 -8.49 5.23 -10.48
CA GLY A 19 -9.56 4.68 -9.64
C GLY A 19 -9.59 3.15 -9.54
N GLU A 20 -8.74 2.44 -10.30
CA GLU A 20 -8.69 0.98 -10.27
C GLU A 20 -7.45 0.47 -9.55
N LEU A 21 -7.62 -0.62 -8.80
CA LEU A 21 -6.52 -1.29 -8.13
C LEU A 21 -5.78 -2.19 -9.12
N PRO A 22 -4.45 -2.05 -9.26
CA PRO A 22 -3.66 -2.93 -10.10
C PRO A 22 -3.78 -4.38 -9.63
N ASP A 23 -3.93 -5.29 -10.59
CA ASP A 23 -4.06 -6.72 -10.34
C ASP A 23 -2.69 -7.31 -9.97
N ASP A 24 -2.28 -7.08 -8.73
CA ASP A 24 -1.04 -7.60 -8.15
C ASP A 24 -1.35 -8.44 -6.89
N PRO A 25 -0.94 -9.72 -6.84
CA PRO A 25 -1.15 -10.59 -5.67
C PRO A 25 -0.60 -10.03 -4.35
N LEU A 26 0.48 -9.24 -4.40
CA LEU A 26 1.04 -8.57 -3.24
C LEU A 26 0.09 -7.48 -2.73
N ILE A 27 -0.47 -6.68 -3.61
CA ILE A 27 -1.43 -5.63 -3.24
C ILE A 27 -2.69 -6.25 -2.61
N HIS A 28 -3.19 -7.36 -3.19
CA HIS A 28 -4.29 -8.11 -2.60
C HIS A 28 -3.98 -8.65 -1.20
N ALA A 29 -2.76 -9.16 -0.99
CA ALA A 29 -2.33 -9.63 0.33
C ALA A 29 -2.22 -8.49 1.36
N LEU A 30 -1.74 -7.30 0.93
CA LEU A 30 -1.64 -6.12 1.80
C LEU A 30 -3.02 -5.59 2.20
N LEU A 31 -3.98 -5.53 1.27
CA LEU A 31 -5.37 -5.16 1.57
C LEU A 31 -6.01 -6.13 2.56
N ARG A 32 -5.86 -7.44 2.34
CA ARG A 32 -6.35 -8.44 3.27
C ARG A 32 -5.70 -8.31 4.65
N ALA A 33 -4.40 -7.99 4.71
CA ALA A 33 -3.71 -7.74 5.97
C ALA A 33 -4.21 -6.47 6.68
N ALA A 34 -4.63 -5.45 5.91
CA ALA A 34 -5.31 -4.25 6.41
C ALA A 34 -6.79 -4.47 6.75
N GLY A 35 -7.35 -5.65 6.48
CA GLY A 35 -8.78 -5.92 6.68
C GLY A 35 -9.71 -5.26 5.66
N ARG A 36 -9.19 -4.87 4.49
CA ARG A 36 -9.96 -4.26 3.40
C ARG A 36 -10.15 -5.24 2.25
N ALA A 37 -11.32 -5.15 1.62
CA ALA A 37 -11.61 -5.84 0.38
C ALA A 37 -11.10 -5.01 -0.82
N ARG A 38 -10.97 -5.63 -1.99
CA ARG A 38 -10.45 -4.96 -3.21
C ARG A 38 -11.42 -3.88 -3.73
N ASP A 39 -12.71 -4.13 -3.56
CA ASP A 39 -13.84 -3.28 -3.93
C ASP A 39 -14.16 -2.19 -2.90
N ALA A 40 -13.45 -2.18 -1.77
CA ALA A 40 -13.62 -1.13 -0.78
C ALA A 40 -13.20 0.23 -1.37
N GLU A 41 -14.02 1.25 -1.13
CA GLU A 41 -13.79 2.60 -1.68
C GLU A 41 -12.47 3.23 -1.19
N ASP A 42 -11.99 2.81 -0.01
CA ASP A 42 -10.71 3.22 0.54
C ASP A 42 -9.51 2.36 0.06
N ALA A 43 -9.74 1.25 -0.65
CA ALA A 43 -8.69 0.34 -1.09
C ALA A 43 -7.66 1.02 -2.01
N VAL A 44 -8.13 1.81 -2.98
CA VAL A 44 -7.27 2.54 -3.93
C VAL A 44 -6.48 3.63 -3.22
N ARG A 45 -7.12 4.32 -2.26
CA ARG A 45 -6.48 5.36 -1.45
C ARG A 45 -5.40 4.75 -0.55
N LEU A 46 -5.66 3.59 0.07
CA LEU A 46 -4.67 2.86 0.87
C LEU A 46 -3.53 2.31 0.01
N ALA A 47 -3.81 1.73 -1.16
CA ALA A 47 -2.77 1.23 -2.04
C ALA A 47 -1.82 2.34 -2.53
N LYS A 48 -2.31 3.56 -2.69
CA LYS A 48 -1.49 4.74 -3.02
C LYS A 48 -0.56 5.19 -1.89
N THR A 49 -0.84 4.84 -0.62
CA THR A 49 0.06 5.20 0.49
C THR A 49 1.20 4.19 0.67
N TRP A 50 1.13 3.02 0.02
CA TRP A 50 2.12 1.97 0.16
C TRP A 50 3.30 2.15 -0.81
N PRO A 51 4.50 1.66 -0.43
CA PRO A 51 5.61 1.61 -1.36
C PRO A 51 5.29 0.72 -2.57
N ALA A 52 5.92 1.02 -3.71
CA ALA A 52 5.70 0.26 -4.93
C ALA A 52 5.94 -1.25 -4.71
N PRO A 53 5.13 -2.14 -5.33
CA PRO A 53 5.24 -3.59 -5.16
C PRO A 53 6.64 -4.13 -5.46
N ARG A 54 7.33 -3.54 -6.45
CA ARG A 54 8.70 -3.91 -6.81
C ARG A 54 9.69 -3.61 -5.67
N THR A 55 9.55 -2.48 -5.01
CA THR A 55 10.38 -2.09 -3.85
C THR A 55 10.10 -3.00 -2.65
N LEU A 56 8.83 -3.33 -2.40
CA LEU A 56 8.46 -4.26 -1.33
C LEU A 56 8.95 -5.69 -1.55
N ARG A 57 9.10 -6.12 -2.82
CA ARG A 57 9.70 -7.41 -3.17
C ARG A 57 11.22 -7.40 -3.04
N ALA A 58 11.86 -6.28 -3.35
CA ALA A 58 13.32 -6.12 -3.25
C ALA A 58 13.80 -5.93 -1.80
N ASP A 59 12.99 -5.33 -0.93
CA ASP A 59 13.34 -5.08 0.47
C ASP A 59 12.40 -5.77 1.48
N PRO A 60 12.85 -6.89 2.09
CA PRO A 60 12.13 -7.55 3.17
C PRO A 60 11.90 -6.67 4.41
N ARG A 61 12.79 -5.69 4.69
CA ARG A 61 12.65 -4.80 5.85
C ARG A 61 11.51 -3.81 5.65
N ALA A 62 11.38 -3.22 4.47
CA ALA A 62 10.24 -2.37 4.10
C ALA A 62 8.89 -3.10 4.31
N LYS A 63 8.80 -4.37 3.90
CA LYS A 63 7.60 -5.19 4.14
C LYS A 63 7.34 -5.38 5.64
N ARG A 64 8.37 -5.69 6.43
CA ARG A 64 8.22 -5.89 7.89
C ARG A 64 7.84 -4.60 8.62
N ALA A 65 8.33 -3.45 8.18
CA ALA A 65 7.94 -2.15 8.74
C ALA A 65 6.48 -1.78 8.43
N LEU A 66 5.96 -2.22 7.28
CA LEU A 66 4.58 -1.98 6.87
C LEU A 66 3.56 -2.87 7.62
N TRP A 67 3.95 -4.08 8.01
CA TRP A 67 3.06 -5.07 8.64
C TRP A 67 2.35 -4.60 9.93
N PRO A 68 3.03 -3.93 10.90
CA PRO A 68 2.37 -3.38 12.08
C PRO A 68 1.29 -2.35 11.73
N GLN A 69 1.55 -1.49 10.73
CA GLN A 69 0.60 -0.46 10.29
C GLN A 69 -0.66 -1.09 9.67
N LEU A 70 -0.49 -2.09 8.81
CA LEU A 70 -1.62 -2.85 8.23
C LEU A 70 -2.45 -3.53 9.32
N ARG A 71 -1.79 -4.15 10.32
CA ARG A 71 -2.50 -4.79 11.43
C ARG A 71 -3.24 -3.79 12.31
N ALA A 72 -2.71 -2.58 12.50
CA ALA A 72 -3.40 -1.51 13.20
C ALA A 72 -4.66 -1.06 12.45
N LEU A 73 -4.56 -0.87 11.13
CA LEU A 73 -5.69 -0.56 10.25
C LEU A 73 -6.77 -1.67 10.30
N ARG A 74 -6.37 -2.94 10.38
CA ARG A 74 -7.32 -4.05 10.53
C ARG A 74 -8.04 -4.06 11.87
N ARG A 75 -7.34 -3.68 12.95
CA ARG A 75 -7.90 -3.66 14.31
C ARG A 75 -8.81 -2.47 14.54
N SER A 76 -8.50 -1.35 13.89
CA SER A 76 -9.34 -0.17 13.87
C SER A 76 -9.74 0.07 12.42
N PRO A 77 -10.75 -0.68 11.90
CA PRO A 77 -11.43 -0.19 10.72
C PRO A 77 -11.88 1.22 11.10
N GLY A 78 -11.40 2.25 10.39
CA GLY A 78 -11.72 3.64 10.74
C GLY A 78 -13.23 3.81 10.98
N PRO A 79 -13.63 4.74 11.86
CA PRO A 79 -15.01 4.91 12.29
C PRO A 79 -15.98 5.12 11.12
#